data_AF-A0A508TV32-F1
#
_entry.id   AF-A0A508TV32-F1
#
_cell.length_a   1.000
_cell.length_b   1.000
_cell.length_c   1.000
_cell.angle_alpha   90.00
_cell.angle_beta   90.00
_cell.angle_gamma   90.00
#
_symmetry.space_group_name_H-M   'P 1'
#
loop_
_entity.id
_entity.type
_entity.pdbx_description
1 polymer ?
#
loop_
_entity_poly.entity_id
_entity_poly.type
_entity_poly.pdbx_seq_one_letter_code
_entity_poly.pdbx_strand_id
1 'polypeptide(L)'
;MPNPMRRTIALTRKRGLMTRGLVAAILACVATAAAAKPPGAEAVMIRMIACDGEGVRMELYLPLSVDRHMRGGQSVIGYYALDLTDVNKGKPLEPVRVTLSTDEKTVTVDQYLRGLPPTRIPVAGGTVDFDQRFAKHAKCGPFQSQDPNFGN
;
A
#
# COMPACT_ATOMS: atom_id res chain seq x y z
N MET A 1 -79.99 21.31 -12.28
CA MET A 1 -80.94 20.18 -12.38
C MET A 1 -80.75 19.52 -13.74
N PRO A 2 -80.82 18.19 -13.93
CA PRO A 2 -80.35 17.05 -13.15
C PRO A 2 -79.22 16.26 -13.89
N ASN A 3 -78.50 15.42 -13.14
CA ASN A 3 -77.58 14.39 -13.63
C ASN A 3 -78.40 13.14 -14.05
N PRO A 4 -78.02 12.34 -15.06
CA PRO A 4 -77.60 10.95 -14.74
C PRO A 4 -76.59 10.34 -15.74
N MET A 5 -75.53 9.67 -15.29
CA MET A 5 -75.51 8.24 -14.93
C MET A 5 -75.31 7.25 -16.12
N ARG A 6 -74.15 6.56 -16.05
CA ARG A 6 -73.92 5.12 -16.31
C ARG A 6 -73.76 4.55 -17.75
N ARG A 7 -72.65 3.76 -17.82
CA ARG A 7 -72.51 2.41 -18.45
C ARG A 7 -72.45 2.41 -19.99
N THR A 8 -71.69 1.59 -20.72
CA THR A 8 -70.98 0.33 -20.45
C THR A 8 -69.90 0.13 -21.53
N ILE A 9 -68.95 -0.74 -21.22
CA ILE A 9 -67.80 -1.25 -21.97
C ILE A 9 -68.15 -1.72 -23.41
N ALA A 10 -67.27 -1.42 -24.37
CA ALA A 10 -67.09 -2.20 -25.59
C ALA A 10 -65.60 -2.42 -25.85
N LEU A 11 -65.17 -3.66 -25.64
CA LEU A 11 -63.81 -4.16 -25.88
C LEU A 11 -63.90 -5.10 -27.09
N THR A 12 -63.42 -4.68 -28.25
CA THR A 12 -63.18 -5.61 -29.39
C THR A 12 -62.00 -5.15 -30.25
N ARG A 13 -60.81 -5.56 -29.79
CA ARG A 13 -59.79 -6.34 -30.52
C ARG A 13 -59.68 -6.13 -32.04
N LYS A 14 -58.47 -5.73 -32.49
CA LYS A 14 -57.68 -6.35 -33.58
C LYS A 14 -56.24 -5.85 -33.47
N ARG A 15 -55.37 -6.55 -32.73
CA ARG A 15 -54.28 -7.38 -33.27
C ARG A 15 -53.58 -6.77 -34.49
N GLY A 16 -52.67 -5.84 -34.23
CA GLY A 16 -51.48 -5.63 -35.05
C GLY A 16 -50.26 -5.97 -34.19
N LEU A 17 -49.67 -7.15 -34.42
CA LEU A 17 -48.34 -7.49 -33.93
C LEU A 17 -47.36 -6.46 -34.52
N MET A 18 -46.79 -5.60 -33.68
CA MET A 18 -45.49 -5.01 -33.97
C MET A 18 -44.58 -5.25 -32.78
N THR A 19 -43.87 -6.36 -32.93
CA THR A 19 -42.68 -6.80 -32.22
C THR A 19 -41.65 -5.68 -32.20
N ARG A 20 -41.46 -5.03 -31.05
CA ARG A 20 -40.18 -4.39 -30.68
C ARG A 20 -39.95 -4.62 -29.19
N GLY A 21 -39.29 -5.75 -28.89
CA GLY A 21 -38.78 -6.02 -27.56
C GLY A 21 -37.75 -4.97 -27.20
N LEU A 22 -38.01 -4.19 -26.15
CA LEU A 22 -37.03 -3.31 -25.54
C LEU A 22 -36.19 -4.17 -24.59
N VAL A 23 -35.09 -4.73 -25.09
CA VAL A 23 -34.07 -5.34 -24.22
C VAL A 23 -33.28 -4.19 -23.60
N ALA A 24 -33.59 -3.85 -22.35
CA ALA A 24 -32.77 -2.94 -21.57
C ALA A 24 -31.44 -3.65 -21.26
N ALA A 25 -30.37 -3.28 -21.95
CA ALA A 25 -29.02 -3.72 -21.63
C ALA A 25 -28.60 -3.03 -20.32
N ILE A 26 -28.71 -3.75 -19.20
CA ILE A 26 -28.09 -3.35 -17.94
C ILE A 26 -26.59 -3.52 -18.13
N LEU A 27 -25.88 -2.46 -18.51
CA LEU A 27 -24.43 -2.39 -18.32
C LEU A 27 -24.17 -2.35 -16.82
N ALA A 28 -24.07 -3.53 -16.20
CA ALA A 28 -23.48 -3.68 -14.90
C ALA A 28 -22.00 -3.31 -15.03
N CYS A 29 -21.65 -2.08 -14.66
CA CYS A 29 -20.27 -1.71 -14.40
C CYS A 29 -19.77 -2.64 -13.29
N VAL A 30 -19.10 -3.72 -13.68
CA VAL A 30 -18.27 -4.50 -12.76
C VAL A 30 -17.11 -3.58 -12.42
N ALA A 31 -17.31 -2.73 -11.41
CA ALA A 31 -16.20 -2.15 -10.69
C ALA A 31 -15.44 -3.35 -10.13
N THR A 32 -14.37 -3.75 -10.83
CA THR A 32 -13.38 -4.64 -10.26
C THR A 32 -12.88 -3.93 -9.01
N ALA A 33 -13.47 -4.30 -7.86
CA ALA A 33 -12.88 -3.99 -6.57
C ALA A 33 -11.45 -4.52 -6.67
N ALA A 34 -10.48 -3.62 -6.71
CA ALA A 34 -9.09 -4.00 -6.57
C ALA A 34 -9.02 -4.69 -5.22
N ALA A 35 -8.98 -6.03 -5.24
CA ALA A 35 -8.91 -6.83 -4.05
C ALA A 35 -7.67 -6.36 -3.28
N ALA A 36 -7.89 -5.72 -2.13
CA ALA A 36 -6.83 -5.44 -1.20
C ALA A 36 -6.20 -6.79 -0.87
N LYS A 37 -4.95 -7.00 -1.28
CA LYS A 37 -4.26 -8.27 -1.04
C LYS A 37 -4.25 -8.50 0.49
N PRO A 38 -4.73 -9.66 0.97
CA PRO A 38 -4.72 -9.94 2.39
C PRO A 38 -3.28 -9.88 2.91
N PRO A 39 -3.04 -9.37 4.14
CA PRO A 39 -1.73 -9.45 4.76
C PRO A 39 -1.34 -10.92 4.88
N GLY A 40 -0.30 -11.34 4.16
CA GLY A 40 0.11 -12.74 4.04
C GLY A 40 0.03 -13.34 2.63
N ALA A 41 -0.46 -12.61 1.62
CA ALA A 41 -0.02 -12.91 0.25
C ALA A 41 1.49 -12.67 0.24
N GLU A 42 2.29 -13.72 0.02
CA GLU A 42 3.77 -13.68 0.06
C GLU A 42 4.33 -12.64 -0.91
N ALA A 43 4.29 -11.38 -0.49
CA ALA A 43 5.12 -10.35 -1.04
C ALA A 43 6.51 -10.74 -0.58
N VAL A 44 7.28 -11.36 -1.48
CA VAL A 44 8.72 -11.50 -1.28
C VAL A 44 9.22 -10.10 -0.92
N MET A 45 9.83 -9.98 0.25
CA MET A 45 10.36 -8.72 0.75
C MET A 45 11.87 -8.74 0.55
N ILE A 46 12.42 -7.60 0.14
CA ILE A 46 13.87 -7.41 0.09
C ILE A 46 14.28 -6.43 1.20
N ARG A 47 15.40 -6.73 1.86
CA ARG A 47 16.01 -5.83 2.83
C ARG A 47 16.71 -4.70 2.09
N MET A 48 16.23 -3.48 2.26
CA MET A 48 16.77 -2.31 1.60
C MET A 48 17.85 -1.61 2.42
N ILE A 49 17.70 -1.59 3.74
CA ILE A 49 18.68 -1.02 4.67
C ILE A 49 18.84 -1.98 5.85
N ALA A 50 20.07 -2.08 6.34
CA ALA A 50 20.36 -2.54 7.69
C ALA A 50 21.04 -1.39 8.46
N CYS A 51 20.66 -1.23 9.73
CA CYS A 51 21.29 -0.31 10.66
C CYS A 51 21.66 -1.03 11.94
N ASP A 52 22.79 -0.68 12.52
CA ASP A 52 23.24 -1.22 13.80
C ASP A 52 23.14 -0.13 14.88
N GLY A 53 22.28 -0.37 15.87
CA GLY A 53 22.18 0.42 17.10
C GLY A 53 22.90 -0.23 18.27
N GLU A 54 22.82 0.39 19.44
CA GLU A 54 23.38 -0.18 20.67
C GLU A 54 22.62 -1.44 21.09
N GLY A 55 23.17 -2.61 20.74
CA GLY A 55 22.63 -3.92 21.16
C GLY A 55 21.37 -4.37 20.40
N VAL A 56 20.98 -3.64 19.35
CA VAL A 56 19.86 -4.01 18.47
C VAL A 56 20.21 -3.71 17.02
N ARG A 57 19.72 -4.56 16.11
CA ARG A 57 19.81 -4.34 14.67
C ARG A 57 18.45 -3.92 14.15
N MET A 58 18.44 -2.94 13.25
CA MET A 58 17.23 -2.46 12.59
C MET A 58 17.32 -2.77 11.11
N GLU A 59 16.22 -3.24 10.53
CA GLU A 59 16.16 -3.57 9.11
C GLU A 59 14.94 -2.91 8.48
N LEU A 60 15.10 -2.41 7.26
CA LEU A 60 14.01 -1.87 6.47
C LEU A 60 13.76 -2.80 5.29
N TYR A 61 12.53 -3.26 5.15
CA TYR A 61 12.08 -4.18 4.11
C TYR A 61 11.07 -3.51 3.19
N LEU A 62 11.27 -3.65 1.89
CA LEU A 62 10.30 -3.23 0.88
C LEU A 62 9.83 -4.42 0.05
N PRO A 63 8.60 -4.39 -0.51
CA PRO A 63 8.15 -5.43 -1.43
C PRO A 63 9.09 -5.54 -2.63
N LEU A 64 9.40 -6.76 -3.09
CA LEU A 64 10.29 -7.02 -4.23
C LEU A 64 9.81 -6.32 -5.52
N SER A 65 8.52 -6.01 -5.65
CA SER A 65 8.03 -5.20 -6.79
C SER A 65 8.62 -3.78 -6.83
N VAL A 66 9.12 -3.28 -5.70
CA VAL A 66 9.77 -1.97 -5.55
C VAL A 66 11.29 -2.06 -5.74
N ASP A 67 11.86 -3.27 -5.67
CA ASP A 67 13.29 -3.60 -5.71
C ASP A 67 14.03 -2.95 -6.90
N ARG A 68 13.36 -2.81 -8.05
CA ARG A 68 13.96 -2.30 -9.29
C ARG A 68 14.08 -0.77 -9.35
N HIS A 69 14.47 -0.13 -8.25
CA HIS A 69 14.67 1.33 -8.07
C HIS A 69 13.38 2.07 -7.68
N MET A 70 13.29 2.44 -6.40
CA MET A 70 12.43 3.55 -6.00
C MET A 70 12.84 4.79 -6.79
N ARG A 71 11.86 5.50 -7.35
CA ARG A 71 12.09 6.77 -8.04
C ARG A 71 12.12 7.91 -7.03
N GLY A 72 12.88 8.96 -7.29
CA GLY A 72 12.81 10.20 -6.51
C GLY A 72 11.35 10.68 -6.34
N GLY A 73 10.95 10.96 -5.10
CA GLY A 73 9.59 11.37 -4.72
C GLY A 73 8.59 10.22 -4.54
N GLN A 74 8.98 8.97 -4.84
CA GLN A 74 8.11 7.81 -4.65
C GLN A 74 7.93 7.48 -3.16
N SER A 75 6.71 7.12 -2.79
CA SER A 75 6.36 6.64 -1.45
C SER A 75 5.74 5.24 -1.53
N VAL A 76 6.18 4.33 -0.67
CA VAL A 76 5.72 2.94 -0.61
C VAL A 76 5.49 2.49 0.83
N ILE A 77 4.64 1.48 1.01
CA ILE A 77 4.50 0.81 2.30
C ILE A 77 5.53 -0.33 2.36
N GLY A 78 6.35 -0.28 3.40
CA GLY A 78 7.33 -1.30 3.74
C GLY A 78 7.18 -1.74 5.19
N TYR A 79 8.20 -2.42 5.70
CA TYR A 79 8.25 -2.87 7.08
C TYR A 79 9.58 -2.51 7.71
N TYR A 80 9.52 -1.89 8.87
CA TYR A 80 10.64 -1.73 9.77
C TYR A 80 10.68 -2.92 10.72
N ALA A 81 11.85 -3.51 10.90
CA ALA A 81 12.07 -4.59 11.83
C ALA A 81 13.08 -4.15 12.89
N LEU A 82 12.74 -4.40 14.15
CA LEU A 82 13.72 -4.45 15.22
C LEU A 82 14.13 -5.91 15.39
N ASP A 83 15.34 -6.24 15.00
CA ASP A 83 15.88 -7.60 15.09
C ASP A 83 16.31 -7.90 16.52
N LEU A 84 15.49 -8.70 17.20
CA LEU A 84 15.71 -9.19 18.55
C LEU A 84 15.99 -10.69 18.57
N THR A 85 16.46 -11.25 17.45
CA THR A 85 16.76 -12.67 17.31
C THR A 85 17.85 -13.11 18.29
N ASP A 86 18.86 -12.26 18.51
CA ASP A 86 19.95 -12.53 19.46
C ASP A 86 19.48 -12.67 20.91
N VAL A 87 18.29 -12.14 21.23
CA VAL A 87 17.65 -12.29 22.56
C VAL A 87 16.42 -13.22 22.51
N ASN A 88 16.32 -14.07 21.50
CA ASN A 88 15.25 -15.05 21.29
C ASN A 88 13.83 -14.45 21.23
N LYS A 89 13.70 -13.18 20.80
CA LYS A 89 12.40 -12.50 20.65
C LYS A 89 11.96 -12.34 19.19
N GLY A 90 12.76 -12.82 18.24
CA GLY A 90 12.48 -12.77 16.81
C GLY A 90 12.58 -11.36 16.21
N LYS A 91 11.91 -11.14 15.07
CA LYS A 91 11.92 -9.88 14.33
C LYS A 91 10.49 -9.36 14.10
N PRO A 92 9.89 -8.63 15.06
CA PRO A 92 8.60 -7.99 14.82
C PRO A 92 8.69 -7.05 13.61
N LEU A 93 7.72 -7.16 12.70
CA LEU A 93 7.60 -6.30 11.52
C LEU A 93 6.54 -5.23 11.78
N GLU A 94 6.96 -3.97 11.79
CA GLU A 94 6.10 -2.80 11.92
C GLU A 94 5.92 -2.14 10.55
N PRO A 95 4.68 -1.91 10.07
CA PRO A 95 4.48 -1.25 8.79
C PRO A 95 4.92 0.21 8.86
N VAL A 96 5.64 0.65 7.84
CA VAL A 96 6.17 2.00 7.72
C VAL A 96 5.95 2.55 6.33
N ARG A 97 5.85 3.87 6.22
CA ARG A 97 5.86 4.56 4.94
C ARG A 97 7.30 4.96 4.63
N VAL A 98 7.80 4.49 3.50
CA VAL A 98 9.16 4.78 3.03
C VAL A 98 9.07 5.70 1.83
N THR A 99 9.78 6.82 1.87
CA THR A 99 9.76 7.82 0.80
C THR A 99 11.18 8.16 0.40
N LEU A 100 11.52 8.00 -0.88
CA LEU A 100 12.79 8.48 -1.44
C LEU A 100 12.61 9.96 -1.79
N SER A 101 13.52 10.83 -1.35
CA SER A 101 13.48 12.25 -1.69
C SER A 101 13.64 12.47 -3.20
N THR A 102 13.11 13.58 -3.73
CA THR A 102 13.19 13.89 -5.17
C THR A 102 14.63 14.02 -5.68
N ASP A 103 15.56 14.44 -4.82
CA ASP A 103 16.99 14.52 -5.13
C ASP A 103 17.73 13.18 -4.92
N GLU A 104 17.02 12.13 -4.51
CA GLU A 104 17.52 10.77 -4.28
C GLU A 104 18.64 10.68 -3.23
N LYS A 105 18.76 11.69 -2.36
CA LYS A 105 19.79 11.73 -1.31
C LYS A 105 19.33 11.20 0.03
N THR A 106 18.02 11.16 0.28
CA THR A 106 17.45 10.84 1.59
C THR A 106 16.28 9.88 1.46
N VAL A 107 16.29 8.82 2.27
CA VAL A 107 15.15 7.96 2.52
C VAL A 107 14.48 8.40 3.81
N THR A 108 13.20 8.73 3.73
CA THR A 108 12.38 9.04 4.91
C THR A 108 11.59 7.81 5.31
N VAL A 109 11.73 7.39 6.57
CA VAL A 109 10.99 6.28 7.18
C VAL A 109 10.01 6.87 8.19
N ASP A 110 8.73 6.77 7.89
CA ASP A 110 7.64 7.26 8.73
C ASP A 110 6.94 6.08 9.42
N GLN A 111 7.10 5.99 10.74
CA GLN A 111 6.44 5.02 11.62
C GLN A 111 5.05 5.54 12.02
N TYR A 112 4.20 5.79 11.03
CA TYR A 112 2.93 6.50 11.17
C TYR A 112 1.94 5.88 12.16
N LEU A 113 2.06 4.59 12.48
CA LEU A 113 1.24 3.93 13.50
C LEU A 113 1.70 4.21 14.94
N ARG A 114 2.94 4.67 15.13
CA ARG A 114 3.56 4.90 16.44
C ARG A 114 3.59 6.38 16.84
N GLY A 115 3.20 7.28 15.95
CA GLY A 115 3.24 8.73 16.20
C GLY A 115 4.66 9.27 16.44
N LEU A 116 5.68 8.53 15.99
CA LEU A 116 7.07 8.97 16.08
C LEU A 116 7.38 9.94 14.93
N PRO A 117 8.28 10.92 15.14
CA PRO A 117 8.79 11.73 14.04
C PRO A 117 9.40 10.85 12.93
N PRO A 118 9.18 11.18 11.64
CA PRO A 118 9.82 10.45 10.56
C PRO A 118 11.34 10.54 10.64
N THR A 119 12.01 9.41 10.47
CA THR A 119 13.48 9.31 10.45
C THR A 119 13.98 9.57 9.03
N ARG A 120 15.01 10.41 8.90
CA ARG A 120 15.66 10.70 7.61
C ARG A 120 17.01 10.01 7.57
N ILE A 121 17.20 9.13 6.60
CA ILE A 121 18.41 8.33 6.40
C ILE A 121 19.06 8.77 5.09
N PRO A 122 20.33 9.18 5.08
CA PRO A 122 21.03 9.43 3.83
C PRO A 122 21.10 8.12 3.01
N VAL A 123 20.88 8.20 1.69
CA VAL A 123 20.91 7.04 0.79
C VAL A 123 22.28 6.36 0.80
N ALA A 124 23.36 7.12 0.97
CA ALA A 124 24.71 6.59 1.13
C ALA A 124 24.96 5.89 2.50
N GLY A 125 23.97 5.89 3.40
CA GLY A 125 24.13 5.48 4.79
C GLY A 125 24.55 6.64 5.70
N GLY A 126 24.47 6.41 7.01
CA GLY A 126 24.77 7.42 8.01
C GLY A 126 24.23 7.06 9.40
N THR A 127 24.51 7.93 10.37
CA THR A 127 24.01 7.77 11.75
C THR A 127 22.69 8.50 11.92
N VAL A 128 21.66 7.81 12.40
CA VAL A 128 20.30 8.34 12.58
C VAL A 128 19.66 7.88 13.89
N ASP A 129 18.58 8.53 14.28
CA ASP A 129 17.72 8.11 15.40
C ASP A 129 16.35 7.66 14.87
N PHE A 130 15.93 6.43 15.21
CA PHE A 130 14.58 5.93 14.89
C PHE A 130 13.60 6.06 16.07
N ASP A 131 14.10 5.80 17.28
CA ASP A 131 13.34 5.90 18.53
C ASP A 131 14.32 6.32 19.63
N GLN A 132 13.86 7.20 20.52
CA GLN A 132 14.63 7.70 21.66
C GLN A 132 14.91 6.65 22.76
N ARG A 133 14.46 5.40 22.62
CA ARG A 133 14.61 4.35 23.65
C ARG A 133 15.53 3.22 23.24
N PHE A 134 15.45 2.78 22.00
CA PHE A 134 16.11 1.54 21.54
C PHE A 134 16.96 1.73 20.29
N ALA A 135 16.79 2.83 19.55
CA ALA A 135 17.39 2.97 18.22
C ALA A 135 17.98 4.39 18.04
N LYS A 136 18.76 4.81 19.04
CA LYS A 136 19.60 6.01 18.97
C LYS A 136 20.93 5.70 18.31
N HIS A 137 21.50 6.69 17.64
CA HIS A 137 22.81 6.64 17.00
C HIS A 137 23.00 5.40 16.12
N ALA A 138 21.92 4.97 15.47
CA ALA A 138 21.89 3.82 14.61
C ALA A 138 22.75 4.07 13.37
N LYS A 139 23.76 3.24 13.15
CA LYS A 139 24.63 3.31 11.97
C LYS A 139 23.99 2.53 10.84
N CYS A 140 23.39 3.24 9.89
CA CYS A 140 22.77 2.66 8.71
C CYS A 140 23.78 2.52 7.57
N GLY A 141 23.76 1.36 6.91
CA GLY A 141 24.43 1.18 5.62
C GLY A 141 23.68 1.87 4.47
N PRO A 142 24.22 1.82 3.24
CA PRO A 142 23.57 2.40 2.08
C PRO A 142 22.22 1.74 1.78
N PHE A 143 21.27 2.55 1.30
CA PHE A 143 20.00 2.06 0.76
C PHE A 143 20.26 1.18 -0.46
N GLN A 144 19.53 0.06 -0.56
CA GLN A 144 19.67 -0.96 -1.61
C GLN A 144 21.02 -1.69 -1.66
N SER A 145 21.87 -1.58 -0.63
CA SER A 145 23.16 -2.28 -0.57
C SER A 145 23.10 -3.81 -0.58
N GLN A 146 21.91 -4.40 -0.51
CA GLN A 146 21.68 -5.84 -0.46
C GLN A 146 21.09 -6.39 -1.78
N ASP A 147 20.80 -5.53 -2.75
CA ASP A 147 20.55 -5.95 -4.13
C ASP A 147 21.90 -6.20 -4.81
N PRO A 148 22.21 -7.43 -5.26
CA PRO A 148 23.46 -7.73 -5.97
C PRO A 148 23.65 -6.95 -7.28
N ASN A 149 22.64 -6.22 -7.76
CA ASN A 149 22.72 -5.38 -8.96
C ASN A 149 22.84 -3.87 -8.65
N PHE A 150 22.93 -3.47 -7.39
CA PHE A 150 23.02 -2.04 -7.05
C PHE A 150 24.41 -1.49 -7.40
N GLY A 151 24.50 -0.75 -8.52
CA GLY A 151 25.73 -0.08 -8.97
C GLY A 151 26.37 -0.59 -10.28
N ASN A 152 25.67 -1.44 -11.05
CA ASN A 152 26.06 -1.80 -12.43
C ASN A 152 25.25 -1.05 -13.48
#